data_AF-A0A564T4K2-F1
#
_entry.id   AF-A0A564T4K2-F1
#
_cell.length_a   1.000
_cell.length_b   1.000
_cell.length_c   1.000
_cell.angle_alpha   90.00
_cell.angle_beta   90.00
_cell.angle_gamma   90.00
#
_symmetry.space_group_name_H-M   'P 1'
#
loop_
_entity.id
_entity.type
_entity.pdbx_description
1 polymer ?
#
loop_
_entity_poly.entity_id
_entity_poly.type
_entity_poly.pdbx_seq_one_letter_code
_entity_poly.pdbx_strand_id
1 'polypeptide(L)'
;MKKLYFGSNLKMYKGISATREYLQKLVENTKDISRDDIELFIIPSYTTLQTATDCCDRDFVRLGAQNMCWEDQGQFTGEISPCMLAEMGLDLVMIGHSERRHVFGESDVEENKKVKAALSHGFKTLLCIGETAEQKEYGISAETLRSQLKIGFYGVSPEECKNIWVAYEPVWSIGVNGTPASADYAEAMHKEIKTALYEIFGEKAEEIPVLYGGSVNPGNVESLIVQPSIDGLFVGRAAWDADKFNTLMRDAMKVYAERVC
;
A
#
# COMPACT_ATOMS: atom_id res chain seq x y z
N MET A 1 7.78 20.58 -0.41
CA MET A 1 8.00 19.21 -0.91
C MET A 1 6.69 18.45 -0.85
N LYS A 2 6.46 17.47 -1.73
CA LYS A 2 5.33 16.54 -1.55
C LYS A 2 5.62 15.63 -0.35
N LYS A 3 4.58 15.26 0.40
CA LYS A 3 4.68 14.25 1.48
C LYS A 3 5.04 12.89 0.86
N LEU A 4 6.05 12.21 1.38
CA LEU A 4 6.45 10.88 0.92
C LEU A 4 5.74 9.79 1.71
N TYR A 5 5.35 8.70 1.05
CA TYR A 5 4.68 7.58 1.71
C TYR A 5 5.64 6.39 1.89
N PHE A 6 5.71 5.84 3.10
CA PHE A 6 6.47 4.63 3.39
C PHE A 6 5.56 3.63 4.10
N GLY A 7 5.42 2.45 3.51
CA GLY A 7 4.51 1.44 4.01
C GLY A 7 5.13 0.06 4.07
N SER A 8 4.61 -0.80 4.94
CA SER A 8 4.90 -2.24 4.86
C SER A 8 3.70 -3.10 5.21
N ASN A 9 3.44 -4.09 4.36
CA ASN A 9 2.64 -5.26 4.71
C ASN A 9 3.53 -6.32 5.36
N LEU A 10 3.26 -6.64 6.63
CA LEU A 10 4.02 -7.64 7.38
C LEU A 10 3.68 -9.08 6.97
N LYS A 11 2.64 -9.27 6.13
CA LYS A 11 2.12 -10.55 5.67
C LYS A 11 1.97 -11.55 6.83
N MET A 12 2.13 -12.84 6.56
CA MET A 12 1.98 -13.92 7.53
C MET A 12 3.33 -14.29 8.19
N TYR A 13 4.03 -13.32 8.79
CA TYR A 13 5.39 -13.55 9.36
C TYR A 13 5.54 -13.31 10.87
N LYS A 14 4.82 -12.37 11.46
CA LYS A 14 5.04 -11.98 12.88
C LYS A 14 3.89 -12.43 13.77
N GLY A 15 4.24 -13.09 14.88
CA GLY A 15 3.33 -13.32 16.01
C GLY A 15 3.21 -12.09 16.92
N ILE A 16 2.50 -12.25 18.04
CA ILE A 16 2.16 -11.15 18.96
C ILE A 16 3.40 -10.42 19.51
N SER A 17 4.34 -11.14 20.16
CA SER A 17 5.55 -10.51 20.73
C SER A 17 6.40 -9.83 19.67
N ALA A 18 6.64 -10.52 18.56
CA ALA A 18 7.45 -9.99 17.45
C ALA A 18 6.82 -8.75 16.79
N THR A 19 5.49 -8.67 16.75
CA THR A 19 4.78 -7.48 16.24
C THR A 19 4.96 -6.29 17.19
N ARG A 20 4.80 -6.51 18.50
CA ARG A 20 5.04 -5.48 19.53
C ARG A 20 6.45 -4.93 19.47
N GLU A 21 7.44 -5.82 19.50
CA GLU A 21 8.86 -5.44 19.46
C GLU A 21 9.19 -4.65 18.19
N TYR A 22 8.67 -5.11 17.03
CA TYR A 22 8.87 -4.43 15.76
C TYR A 22 8.29 -3.01 15.75
N LEU A 23 7.03 -2.83 16.18
CA LEU A 23 6.36 -1.53 16.14
C LEU A 23 6.99 -0.53 17.12
N GLN A 24 7.28 -0.95 18.35
CA GLN A 24 7.93 -0.09 19.34
C GLN A 24 9.31 0.37 18.87
N LYS A 25 10.09 -0.55 18.29
CA LYS A 25 11.39 -0.24 17.74
C LYS A 25 11.30 0.69 16.53
N LEU A 26 10.33 0.47 15.63
CA LEU A 26 10.12 1.33 14.47
C LEU A 26 9.75 2.76 14.87
N VAL A 27 8.86 2.93 15.85
CA VAL A 27 8.52 4.25 16.41
C VAL A 27 9.78 4.91 16.99
N GLU A 28 10.53 4.22 17.84
CA GLU A 28 11.75 4.78 18.45
C GLU A 28 12.78 5.20 17.40
N ASN A 29 12.99 4.39 16.37
CA ASN A 29 13.95 4.64 15.30
C ASN A 29 13.59 5.82 14.38
N THR A 30 12.31 6.23 14.36
CA THR A 30 11.77 7.17 13.36
C THR A 30 11.04 8.36 13.96
N LYS A 31 10.96 8.48 15.29
CA LYS A 31 10.23 9.57 15.96
C LYS A 31 10.82 10.96 15.70
N ASP A 32 12.09 11.04 15.31
CA ASP A 32 12.78 12.27 14.91
C ASP A 32 12.40 12.73 13.50
N ILE A 33 11.77 11.87 12.68
CA ILE A 33 11.35 12.20 11.32
C ILE A 33 10.00 12.94 11.36
N SER A 34 9.89 14.11 10.73
CA SER A 34 8.64 14.86 10.70
C SER A 34 7.51 14.10 9.99
N ARG A 35 6.33 14.06 10.61
CA ARG A 35 5.11 13.46 10.02
C ARG A 35 4.38 14.39 9.04
N ASP A 36 4.88 15.62 8.90
CA ASP A 36 4.51 16.51 7.79
C ASP A 36 5.27 16.12 6.51
N ASP A 37 6.48 15.59 6.65
CA ASP A 37 7.33 15.17 5.51
C ASP A 37 6.99 13.77 5.02
N ILE A 38 6.58 12.86 5.93
CA ILE A 38 6.28 11.46 5.60
C ILE A 38 4.96 10.97 6.15
N GLU A 39 4.33 10.04 5.44
CA GLU A 39 3.29 9.14 5.97
C GLU A 39 3.89 7.75 6.16
N LEU A 40 3.97 7.29 7.41
CA LEU A 40 4.47 5.95 7.75
C LEU A 40 3.31 5.05 8.17
N PHE A 41 3.17 3.89 7.52
CA PHE A 41 2.12 2.94 7.85
C PHE A 41 2.57 1.49 7.87
N ILE A 42 1.97 0.69 8.74
CA ILE A 42 2.25 -0.74 8.91
C ILE A 42 0.95 -1.53 8.92
N ILE A 43 0.96 -2.68 8.25
CA ILE A 43 -0.20 -3.56 8.09
C ILE A 43 0.12 -4.96 8.68
N PRO A 44 -0.18 -5.20 9.98
CA PRO A 44 0.06 -6.47 10.65
C PRO A 44 -1.03 -7.53 10.35
N SER A 45 -0.77 -8.77 10.76
CA SER A 45 -1.75 -9.86 10.72
C SER A 45 -2.93 -9.61 11.66
N TYR A 46 -4.11 -10.13 11.35
CA TYR A 46 -5.30 -10.01 12.20
C TYR A 46 -5.08 -10.47 13.64
N THR A 47 -4.36 -11.59 13.82
CA THR A 47 -4.07 -12.17 15.14
C THR A 47 -3.19 -11.29 16.02
N THR A 48 -2.58 -10.24 15.46
CA THR A 48 -1.72 -9.30 16.18
C THR A 48 -2.24 -7.87 16.17
N LEU A 49 -3.37 -7.59 15.50
CA LEU A 49 -3.93 -6.24 15.38
C LEU A 49 -4.21 -5.60 16.75
N GLN A 50 -4.83 -6.31 17.70
CA GLN A 50 -5.12 -5.75 19.02
C GLN A 50 -3.83 -5.33 19.74
N THR A 51 -2.81 -6.17 19.67
CA THR A 51 -1.51 -5.82 20.25
C THR A 51 -0.86 -4.64 19.51
N ALA A 52 -0.97 -4.59 18.18
CA ALA A 52 -0.46 -3.48 17.40
C ALA A 52 -1.13 -2.16 17.84
N THR A 53 -2.46 -2.14 17.96
CA THR A 53 -3.21 -0.96 18.39
C THR A 53 -2.91 -0.55 19.82
N ASP A 54 -2.67 -1.49 20.72
CA ASP A 54 -2.38 -1.20 22.13
C ASP A 54 -0.97 -0.66 22.39
N CYS A 55 0.01 -1.01 21.53
CA CYS A 55 1.42 -0.73 21.80
C CYS A 55 2.07 0.29 20.86
N CYS A 56 1.45 0.58 19.72
CA CYS A 56 2.00 1.48 18.71
C CYS A 56 1.50 2.89 18.94
N ASP A 57 2.43 3.84 19.00
CA ASP A 57 2.09 5.25 19.02
C ASP A 57 1.56 5.67 17.64
N ARG A 58 0.26 5.95 17.59
CA ARG A 58 -0.50 6.22 16.36
C ARG A 58 -0.22 7.62 15.80
N ASP A 59 0.40 8.50 16.57
CA ASP A 59 0.88 9.79 16.07
C ASP A 59 2.08 9.61 15.12
N PHE A 60 2.82 8.49 15.27
CA PHE A 60 4.00 8.19 14.48
C PHE A 60 3.77 7.14 13.38
N VAL A 61 2.85 6.21 13.56
CA VAL A 61 2.62 5.12 12.60
C VAL A 61 1.13 4.86 12.44
N ARG A 62 0.63 4.97 11.20
CA ARG A 62 -0.72 4.52 10.85
C ARG A 62 -0.77 3.00 10.80
N LEU A 63 -1.79 2.41 11.42
CA LEU A 63 -2.04 0.97 11.34
C LEU A 63 -3.15 0.66 10.34
N GLY A 64 -3.02 -0.46 9.65
CA GLY A 64 -4.05 -0.96 8.75
C GLY A 64 -4.24 -2.47 8.81
N ALA A 65 -5.28 -2.94 8.14
CA ALA A 65 -5.61 -4.35 7.97
C ALA A 65 -5.18 -4.88 6.60
N GLN A 66 -4.78 -6.16 6.54
CA GLN A 66 -4.28 -6.78 5.32
C GLN A 66 -5.37 -7.09 4.28
N ASN A 67 -6.63 -7.19 4.72
CA ASN A 67 -7.80 -7.45 3.90
C ASN A 67 -9.06 -7.12 4.75
N MET A 68 -10.25 -7.23 4.15
CA MET A 68 -11.55 -7.05 4.79
C MET A 68 -12.66 -7.62 3.89
N CYS A 69 -13.77 -8.09 4.47
CA CYS A 69 -15.01 -8.43 3.75
C CYS A 69 -15.83 -7.17 3.40
N TRP A 70 -16.69 -7.20 2.39
CA TRP A 70 -17.52 -6.04 2.03
C TRP A 70 -18.84 -5.95 2.80
N GLU A 71 -19.17 -6.94 3.63
CA GLU A 71 -20.40 -6.99 4.42
C GLU A 71 -20.13 -6.66 5.89
N ASP A 72 -21.00 -5.87 6.51
CA ASP A 72 -20.90 -5.48 7.93
C ASP A 72 -20.96 -6.70 8.87
N GLN A 73 -21.77 -7.69 8.48
CA GLN A 73 -21.99 -8.96 9.18
C GLN A 73 -22.68 -9.97 8.25
N GLY A 74 -22.57 -11.26 8.56
CA GLY A 74 -23.32 -12.29 7.82
C GLY A 74 -22.75 -13.69 8.00
N GLN A 75 -23.18 -14.61 7.14
CA GLN A 75 -22.74 -16.01 7.14
C GLN A 75 -21.41 -16.17 6.40
N PHE A 76 -20.36 -15.50 6.91
CA PHE A 76 -19.02 -15.46 6.33
C PHE A 76 -17.99 -15.99 7.34
N THR A 77 -18.09 -17.26 7.71
CA THR A 77 -17.21 -17.88 8.72
C THR A 77 -15.74 -17.71 8.35
N GLY A 78 -14.98 -17.02 9.20
CA GLY A 78 -13.55 -16.76 9.02
C GLY A 78 -13.22 -15.39 8.40
N GLU A 79 -14.20 -14.65 7.92
CA GLU A 79 -14.03 -13.30 7.41
C GLU A 79 -14.00 -12.24 8.51
N ILE A 80 -13.42 -11.09 8.19
CA ILE A 80 -13.33 -9.91 9.07
C ILE A 80 -14.14 -8.77 8.45
N SER A 81 -15.11 -8.22 9.19
CA SER A 81 -15.97 -7.14 8.68
C SER A 81 -15.38 -5.74 8.92
N PRO A 82 -15.82 -4.72 8.16
CA PRO A 82 -15.46 -3.33 8.43
C PRO A 82 -15.79 -2.90 9.85
N CYS A 83 -16.92 -3.32 10.41
CA CYS A 83 -17.31 -2.96 11.78
C CYS A 83 -16.30 -3.50 12.81
N MET A 84 -15.82 -4.73 12.64
CA MET A 84 -14.80 -5.32 13.52
C MET A 84 -13.49 -4.54 13.46
N LEU A 85 -13.05 -4.13 12.27
CA LEU A 85 -11.83 -3.32 12.12
C LEU A 85 -11.99 -1.90 12.68
N ALA A 86 -13.18 -1.31 12.56
CA ALA A 86 -13.49 0.03 13.06
C ALA A 86 -13.45 0.07 14.58
N GLU A 87 -13.93 -0.98 15.26
CA GLU A 87 -13.85 -1.11 16.72
C GLU A 87 -12.39 -1.10 17.24
N MET A 88 -11.44 -1.58 16.43
CA MET A 88 -10.01 -1.55 16.75
C MET A 88 -9.36 -0.18 16.49
N GLY A 89 -10.10 0.80 15.96
CA GLY A 89 -9.56 2.12 15.62
C GLY A 89 -8.50 2.06 14.53
N LEU A 90 -8.66 1.19 13.53
CA LEU A 90 -7.80 1.17 12.35
C LEU A 90 -8.25 2.22 11.33
N ASP A 91 -7.31 2.76 10.56
CA ASP A 91 -7.61 3.84 9.61
C ASP A 91 -7.42 3.44 8.15
N LEU A 92 -6.82 2.27 7.89
CA LEU A 92 -6.37 1.84 6.58
C LEU A 92 -6.72 0.38 6.34
N VAL A 93 -7.19 0.07 5.13
CA VAL A 93 -7.41 -1.31 4.68
C VAL A 93 -6.73 -1.51 3.33
N MET A 94 -5.85 -2.52 3.26
CA MET A 94 -5.28 -2.98 1.99
C MET A 94 -6.27 -3.91 1.28
N ILE A 95 -6.42 -3.71 -0.03
CA ILE A 95 -7.45 -4.37 -0.85
C ILE A 95 -6.78 -4.81 -2.16
N GLY A 96 -7.13 -5.98 -2.70
CA GLY A 96 -6.61 -6.43 -4.00
C GLY A 96 -5.13 -6.75 -4.05
N HIS A 97 -4.47 -7.06 -2.92
CA HIS A 97 -3.08 -7.51 -2.96
C HIS A 97 -2.94 -8.76 -3.83
N SER A 98 -1.88 -8.82 -4.64
CA SER A 98 -1.62 -9.90 -5.61
C SER A 98 -1.81 -11.32 -5.08
N GLU A 99 -1.38 -11.61 -3.85
CA GLU A 99 -1.61 -12.92 -3.20
C GLU A 99 -3.10 -13.24 -3.06
N ARG A 100 -3.94 -12.25 -2.71
CA ARG A 100 -5.40 -12.42 -2.61
C ARG A 100 -6.02 -12.71 -3.97
N ARG A 101 -5.59 -11.97 -5.00
CA ARG A 101 -6.07 -12.15 -6.37
C ARG A 101 -5.67 -13.50 -6.98
N HIS A 102 -4.39 -13.87 -6.86
CA HIS A 102 -3.85 -15.02 -7.59
C HIS A 102 -3.81 -16.32 -6.79
N VAL A 103 -3.69 -16.26 -5.46
CA VAL A 103 -3.69 -17.46 -4.59
C VAL A 103 -5.10 -17.74 -4.08
N PHE A 104 -5.85 -16.71 -3.71
CA PHE A 104 -7.19 -16.86 -3.14
C PHE A 104 -8.33 -16.57 -4.14
N GLY A 105 -8.00 -16.16 -5.36
CA GLY A 105 -8.95 -16.03 -6.46
C GLY A 105 -9.87 -14.81 -6.38
N GLU A 106 -9.49 -13.78 -5.62
CA GLU A 106 -10.31 -12.56 -5.50
C GLU A 106 -10.31 -11.75 -6.81
N SER A 107 -11.51 -11.38 -7.26
CA SER A 107 -11.76 -10.70 -8.54
C SER A 107 -11.82 -9.18 -8.39
N ASP A 108 -11.60 -8.43 -9.48
CA ASP A 108 -11.73 -6.96 -9.48
C ASP A 108 -13.10 -6.47 -9.01
N VAL A 109 -14.16 -7.24 -9.27
CA VAL A 109 -15.52 -6.92 -8.82
C VAL A 109 -15.64 -7.05 -7.30
N GLU A 110 -15.01 -8.07 -6.69
CA GLU A 110 -14.95 -8.21 -5.25
C GLU A 110 -14.10 -7.12 -4.60
N GLU A 111 -12.97 -6.76 -5.21
CA GLU A 111 -12.16 -5.63 -4.74
C GLU A 111 -12.94 -4.31 -4.78
N ASN A 112 -13.75 -4.06 -5.81
CA ASN A 112 -14.63 -2.88 -5.85
C ASN A 112 -15.63 -2.84 -4.69
N LYS A 113 -16.22 -4.00 -4.34
CA LYS A 113 -17.13 -4.07 -3.18
C LYS A 113 -16.39 -3.71 -1.89
N LYS A 114 -15.18 -4.25 -1.70
CA LYS A 114 -14.33 -3.94 -0.54
C LYS A 114 -13.93 -2.48 -0.49
N VAL A 115 -13.55 -1.87 -1.62
CA VAL A 115 -13.22 -0.44 -1.73
C VAL A 115 -14.41 0.40 -1.27
N LYS A 116 -15.61 0.14 -1.80
CA LYS A 116 -16.82 0.87 -1.40
C LYS A 116 -17.16 0.69 0.07
N ALA A 117 -17.08 -0.54 0.58
CA ALA A 117 -17.35 -0.82 1.99
C ALA A 117 -16.33 -0.13 2.91
N ALA A 118 -15.06 -0.08 2.53
CA ALA A 118 -14.03 0.62 3.29
C ALA A 118 -14.30 2.13 3.35
N LEU A 119 -14.56 2.75 2.19
CA LEU A 119 -14.87 4.18 2.11
C LEU A 119 -16.14 4.54 2.88
N SER A 120 -17.21 3.73 2.79
CA SER A 120 -18.45 3.98 3.54
C SER A 120 -18.31 3.90 5.05
N HIS A 121 -17.28 3.19 5.53
CA HIS A 121 -16.93 3.09 6.95
C HIS A 121 -15.82 4.07 7.37
N GLY A 122 -15.42 4.99 6.48
CA GLY A 122 -14.43 6.03 6.76
C GLY A 122 -12.98 5.56 6.76
N PHE A 123 -12.70 4.35 6.28
CA PHE A 123 -11.32 3.88 6.12
C PHE A 123 -10.66 4.54 4.91
N LYS A 124 -9.34 4.72 4.99
CA LYS A 124 -8.51 4.84 3.79
C LYS A 124 -8.38 3.48 3.12
N THR A 125 -8.45 3.46 1.79
CA THR A 125 -8.22 2.25 0.99
C THR A 125 -6.85 2.28 0.38
N LEU A 126 -6.06 1.21 0.53
CA LEU A 126 -4.86 0.97 -0.28
C LEU A 126 -5.20 -0.12 -1.31
N LEU A 127 -5.61 0.28 -2.52
CA LEU A 127 -5.89 -0.66 -3.59
C LEU A 127 -4.58 -1.09 -4.26
N CYS A 128 -4.25 -2.37 -4.14
CA CYS A 128 -3.12 -2.97 -4.84
C CYS A 128 -3.53 -3.38 -6.26
N ILE A 129 -2.66 -3.04 -7.21
CA ILE A 129 -2.80 -3.38 -8.63
C ILE A 129 -1.45 -3.86 -9.18
N GLY A 130 -1.48 -4.62 -10.26
CA GLY A 130 -0.29 -5.21 -10.84
C GLY A 130 -0.61 -6.23 -11.91
N GLU A 131 0.22 -6.26 -12.94
CA GLU A 131 0.19 -7.26 -14.00
C GLU A 131 1.09 -8.46 -13.69
N THR A 132 0.76 -9.61 -14.26
CA THR A 132 1.57 -10.83 -14.23
C THR A 132 2.74 -10.78 -15.22
N ALA A 133 3.71 -11.68 -15.06
CA ALA A 133 4.81 -11.85 -16.02
C ALA A 133 4.27 -12.10 -17.44
N GLU A 134 3.21 -12.91 -17.54
CA GLU A 134 2.57 -13.25 -18.80
C GLU A 134 1.87 -12.03 -19.44
N GLN A 135 1.14 -11.24 -18.65
CA GLN A 135 0.51 -10.01 -19.16
C GLN A 135 1.56 -8.98 -19.62
N LYS A 136 2.70 -8.91 -18.94
CA LYS A 136 3.84 -8.11 -19.39
C LYS A 136 4.43 -8.63 -20.71
N GLU A 137 4.61 -9.95 -20.84
CA GLU A 137 5.11 -10.57 -22.07
C GLU A 137 4.17 -10.35 -23.26
N TYR A 138 2.86 -10.35 -23.03
CA TYR A 138 1.84 -9.99 -24.02
C TYR A 138 1.79 -8.50 -24.35
N GLY A 139 2.53 -7.66 -23.63
CA GLY A 139 2.55 -6.21 -23.84
C GLY A 139 1.27 -5.51 -23.40
N ILE A 140 0.51 -6.10 -22.45
CA ILE A 140 -0.78 -5.57 -21.98
C ILE A 140 -0.74 -5.06 -20.52
N SER A 141 0.45 -4.67 -20.03
CA SER A 141 0.61 -4.16 -18.66
C SER A 141 -0.30 -2.96 -18.41
N ALA A 142 -0.28 -1.95 -19.28
CA ALA A 142 -1.05 -0.72 -19.11
C ALA A 142 -2.57 -1.01 -19.12
N GLU A 143 -3.05 -1.85 -20.03
CA GLU A 143 -4.44 -2.26 -20.13
C GLU A 143 -4.89 -3.00 -18.87
N THR A 144 -4.04 -3.89 -18.34
CA THR A 144 -4.31 -4.61 -17.10
C THR A 144 -4.48 -3.66 -15.93
N LEU A 145 -3.52 -2.74 -15.72
CA LEU A 145 -3.56 -1.77 -14.62
C LEU A 145 -4.78 -0.84 -14.74
N ARG A 146 -5.05 -0.35 -15.96
CA ARG A 146 -6.22 0.51 -16.24
C ARG A 146 -7.54 -0.22 -15.98
N SER A 147 -7.63 -1.50 -16.34
CA SER A 147 -8.82 -2.32 -16.07
C SER A 147 -9.04 -2.48 -14.56
N GLN A 148 -7.99 -2.87 -13.81
CA GLN A 148 -8.07 -3.05 -12.36
C GLN A 148 -8.49 -1.75 -11.65
N LEU A 149 -7.97 -0.59 -12.07
CA LEU A 149 -8.36 0.71 -11.53
C LEU A 149 -9.81 1.08 -11.87
N LYS A 150 -10.20 0.96 -13.14
CA LYS A 150 -11.55 1.34 -13.59
C LYS A 150 -12.63 0.48 -12.97
N ILE A 151 -12.39 -0.83 -12.80
CA ILE A 151 -13.32 -1.73 -12.12
C ILE A 151 -13.27 -1.49 -10.62
N GLY A 152 -12.08 -1.45 -10.02
CA GLY A 152 -11.87 -1.28 -8.58
C GLY A 152 -12.49 0.01 -8.03
N PHE A 153 -12.50 1.09 -8.81
CA PHE A 153 -13.10 2.38 -8.44
C PHE A 153 -14.45 2.65 -9.11
N TYR A 154 -15.05 1.68 -9.80
CA TYR A 154 -16.35 1.89 -10.45
C TYR A 154 -17.41 2.34 -9.44
N GLY A 155 -18.02 3.51 -9.67
CA GLY A 155 -19.05 4.08 -8.80
C GLY A 155 -18.53 4.70 -7.50
N VAL A 156 -17.22 4.94 -7.38
CA VAL A 156 -16.64 5.74 -6.29
C VAL A 156 -16.71 7.22 -6.67
N SER A 157 -17.14 8.08 -5.74
CA SER A 157 -17.24 9.53 -5.96
C SER A 157 -15.86 10.19 -5.95
N PRO A 158 -15.60 11.22 -6.77
CA PRO A 158 -14.38 12.03 -6.68
C PRO A 158 -14.13 12.66 -5.30
N GLU A 159 -15.17 12.87 -4.48
CA GLU A 159 -15.03 13.38 -3.11
C GLU A 159 -14.31 12.40 -2.15
N GLU A 160 -14.23 11.11 -2.53
CA GLU A 160 -13.53 10.09 -1.77
C GLU A 160 -12.03 10.01 -2.08
N CYS A 161 -11.52 10.76 -3.07
CA CYS A 161 -10.09 10.67 -3.48
C CYS A 161 -9.11 10.87 -2.31
N LYS A 162 -9.42 11.75 -1.35
CA LYS A 162 -8.63 11.96 -0.11
C LYS A 162 -8.46 10.70 0.77
N ASN A 163 -9.31 9.69 0.58
CA ASN A 163 -9.32 8.42 1.28
C ASN A 163 -8.76 7.27 0.44
N ILE A 164 -8.32 7.52 -0.79
CA ILE A 164 -7.85 6.49 -1.71
C ILE A 164 -6.33 6.59 -1.88
N TRP A 165 -5.66 5.47 -1.68
CA TRP A 165 -4.26 5.22 -2.01
C TRP A 165 -4.18 4.05 -3.00
N VAL A 166 -3.18 4.06 -3.87
CA VAL A 166 -2.92 2.96 -4.81
C VAL A 166 -1.50 2.43 -4.60
N ALA A 167 -1.34 1.11 -4.51
CA ALA A 167 -0.05 0.45 -4.55
C ALA A 167 0.11 -0.30 -5.87
N TYR A 168 1.11 0.08 -6.66
CA TYR A 168 1.51 -0.66 -7.83
C TYR A 168 2.55 -1.73 -7.47
N GLU A 169 2.15 -2.98 -7.61
CA GLU A 169 2.93 -4.17 -7.26
C GLU A 169 3.01 -5.08 -8.50
N PRO A 170 3.98 -4.89 -9.41
CA PRO A 170 4.15 -5.79 -10.55
C PRO A 170 4.34 -7.22 -10.03
N VAL A 171 3.44 -8.14 -10.37
CA VAL A 171 3.34 -9.45 -9.71
C VAL A 171 4.59 -10.29 -9.94
N TRP A 172 5.24 -10.10 -11.09
CA TRP A 172 6.51 -10.74 -11.42
C TRP A 172 7.72 -10.17 -10.65
N SER A 173 7.54 -9.03 -9.98
CA SER A 173 8.59 -8.37 -9.20
C SER A 173 8.51 -8.65 -7.71
N ILE A 174 7.44 -9.28 -7.20
CA ILE A 174 7.25 -9.55 -5.78
C ILE A 174 7.67 -10.98 -5.37
N GLY A 175 7.88 -11.19 -4.08
CA GLY A 175 8.22 -12.50 -3.53
C GLY A 175 9.70 -12.84 -3.58
N VAL A 176 10.05 -14.06 -3.17
CA VAL A 176 11.46 -14.46 -3.01
C VAL A 176 12.24 -14.53 -4.32
N ASN A 177 11.54 -14.82 -5.42
CA ASN A 177 12.09 -14.96 -6.76
C ASN A 177 11.79 -13.75 -7.66
N GLY A 178 11.22 -12.68 -7.12
CA GLY A 178 10.87 -11.49 -7.88
C GLY A 178 12.12 -10.72 -8.33
N THR A 179 12.14 -10.29 -9.59
CA THR A 179 13.18 -9.41 -10.11
C THR A 179 12.72 -7.96 -9.97
N PRO A 180 13.51 -7.05 -9.37
CA PRO A 180 13.13 -5.64 -9.32
C PRO A 180 12.90 -5.05 -10.71
N ALA A 181 11.83 -4.26 -10.87
CA ALA A 181 11.67 -3.46 -12.07
C ALA A 181 12.74 -2.37 -12.16
N SER A 182 13.09 -1.97 -13.38
CA SER A 182 13.89 -0.76 -13.57
C SER A 182 13.08 0.46 -13.13
N ALA A 183 13.77 1.52 -12.70
CA ALA A 183 13.12 2.77 -12.33
C ALA A 183 12.30 3.36 -13.50
N ASP A 184 12.82 3.26 -14.73
CA ASP A 184 12.12 3.72 -15.94
C ASP A 184 10.81 2.97 -16.19
N TYR A 185 10.80 1.65 -15.95
CA TYR A 185 9.57 0.85 -16.10
C TYR A 185 8.56 1.21 -15.01
N ALA A 186 9.01 1.36 -13.76
CA ALA A 186 8.17 1.78 -12.66
C ALA A 186 7.55 3.16 -12.93
N GLU A 187 8.33 4.13 -13.37
CA GLU A 187 7.84 5.47 -13.73
C GLU A 187 6.85 5.43 -14.89
N ALA A 188 7.12 4.65 -15.94
CA ALA A 188 6.20 4.52 -17.07
C ALA A 188 4.84 3.98 -16.64
N MET A 189 4.81 2.94 -15.80
CA MET A 189 3.55 2.37 -15.28
C MET A 189 2.86 3.31 -14.30
N HIS A 190 3.59 4.03 -13.46
CA HIS A 190 3.01 5.05 -12.58
C HIS A 190 2.36 6.20 -13.35
N LYS A 191 2.95 6.64 -14.47
CA LYS A 191 2.31 7.63 -15.37
C LYS A 191 0.99 7.13 -15.93
N GLU A 192 0.94 5.87 -16.37
CA GLU A 192 -0.29 5.25 -16.85
C GLU A 192 -1.35 5.16 -15.75
N ILE A 193 -0.95 4.82 -14.52
CA ILE A 193 -1.83 4.78 -13.35
C ILE A 193 -2.38 6.17 -13.05
N LYS A 194 -1.53 7.20 -12.97
CA LYS A 194 -1.98 8.58 -12.71
C LYS A 194 -2.91 9.10 -13.81
N THR A 195 -2.63 8.77 -15.06
CA THR A 195 -3.51 9.09 -16.20
C THR A 195 -4.86 8.40 -16.06
N ALA A 196 -4.88 7.12 -15.71
CA ALA A 196 -6.12 6.38 -15.50
C ALA A 196 -6.94 6.93 -14.33
N LEU A 197 -6.29 7.31 -13.23
CA LEU A 197 -6.95 7.94 -12.09
C LEU A 197 -7.56 9.30 -12.47
N TYR A 198 -6.84 10.11 -13.25
CA TYR A 198 -7.37 11.38 -13.77
C TYR A 198 -8.59 11.18 -14.68
N GLU A 199 -8.60 10.14 -15.51
CA GLU A 199 -9.80 9.80 -16.31
C GLU A 199 -11.00 9.40 -15.45
N ILE A 200 -10.78 8.78 -14.29
CA ILE A 200 -11.84 8.33 -13.39
C ILE A 200 -12.36 9.48 -12.53
N PHE A 201 -11.47 10.31 -11.98
CA PHE A 201 -11.79 11.29 -10.94
C PHE A 201 -11.57 12.76 -11.33
N GLY A 202 -11.01 13.04 -12.50
CA GLY A 202 -10.61 14.39 -12.91
C GLY A 202 -9.47 14.95 -12.06
N GLU A 203 -9.47 16.27 -11.85
CA GLU A 203 -8.43 16.98 -11.08
C GLU A 203 -8.25 16.44 -9.65
N LYS A 204 -9.32 15.90 -9.05
CA LYS A 204 -9.29 15.26 -7.72
C LYS A 204 -8.31 14.08 -7.63
N ALA A 205 -7.96 13.46 -8.77
CA ALA A 205 -6.98 12.38 -8.81
C ALA A 205 -5.59 12.79 -8.32
N GLU A 206 -5.24 14.08 -8.35
CA GLU A 206 -3.95 14.58 -7.82
C GLU A 206 -3.81 14.36 -6.31
N GLU A 207 -4.93 14.19 -5.59
CA GLU A 207 -4.94 13.89 -4.16
C GLU A 207 -4.56 12.42 -3.85
N ILE A 208 -4.58 11.53 -4.85
CA ILE A 208 -4.37 10.07 -4.68
C ILE A 208 -2.86 9.74 -4.74
N PRO A 209 -2.24 9.32 -3.63
CA PRO A 209 -0.86 8.84 -3.64
C PRO A 209 -0.76 7.49 -4.36
N VAL A 210 0.24 7.37 -5.25
CA VAL A 210 0.56 6.12 -5.93
C VAL A 210 1.93 5.61 -5.49
N LEU A 211 1.93 4.50 -4.75
CA LEU A 211 3.12 3.89 -4.16
C LEU A 211 3.64 2.76 -5.04
N TYR A 212 4.97 2.61 -5.10
CA TYR A 212 5.60 1.48 -5.77
C TYR A 212 5.92 0.37 -4.76
N GLY A 213 5.49 -0.87 -5.03
CA GLY A 213 5.67 -2.02 -4.13
C GLY A 213 6.47 -3.20 -4.68
N GLY A 214 7.08 -3.07 -5.86
CA GLY A 214 7.83 -4.17 -6.49
C GLY A 214 9.27 -4.35 -5.96
N SER A 215 9.49 -5.29 -5.03
CA SER A 215 10.82 -5.67 -4.49
C SER A 215 11.76 -4.50 -4.18
N VAL A 216 11.24 -3.47 -3.50
CA VAL A 216 12.04 -2.34 -2.99
C VAL A 216 13.11 -2.84 -2.02
N ASN A 217 14.34 -2.40 -2.20
CA ASN A 217 15.50 -2.79 -1.43
C ASN A 217 16.58 -1.67 -1.46
N PRO A 218 17.63 -1.74 -0.62
CA PRO A 218 18.66 -0.70 -0.57
C PRO A 218 19.35 -0.42 -1.92
N GLY A 219 19.40 -1.39 -2.83
CA GLY A 219 20.03 -1.21 -4.14
C GLY A 219 19.19 -0.46 -5.17
N ASN A 220 17.88 -0.25 -4.94
CA ASN A 220 16.98 0.44 -5.89
C ASN A 220 16.12 1.54 -5.26
N VAL A 221 16.12 1.68 -3.94
CA VAL A 221 15.26 2.65 -3.23
C VAL A 221 15.47 4.08 -3.74
N GLU A 222 16.72 4.50 -3.92
CA GLU A 222 17.09 5.85 -4.34
C GLU A 222 16.63 6.18 -5.76
N SER A 223 16.73 5.21 -6.70
CA SER A 223 16.34 5.44 -8.09
C SER A 223 14.83 5.43 -8.28
N LEU A 224 14.09 4.72 -7.42
CA LEU A 224 12.63 4.65 -7.43
C LEU A 224 11.99 5.89 -6.80
N ILE A 225 12.43 6.32 -5.62
CA ILE A 225 11.75 7.41 -4.89
C ILE A 225 11.81 8.76 -5.61
N VAL A 226 12.83 8.98 -6.44
CA VAL A 226 13.02 10.23 -7.18
C VAL A 226 12.20 10.31 -8.46
N GLN A 227 11.51 9.22 -8.84
CA GLN A 227 10.68 9.23 -10.02
C GLN A 227 9.47 10.16 -9.83
N PRO A 228 9.15 11.04 -10.79
CA PRO A 228 8.12 12.08 -10.61
C PRO A 228 6.75 11.51 -10.21
N SER A 229 6.38 10.36 -10.79
CA SER A 229 5.05 9.76 -10.61
C SER A 229 4.97 8.77 -9.44
N ILE A 230 6.08 8.54 -8.73
CA ILE A 230 6.13 7.69 -7.54
C ILE A 230 6.02 8.55 -6.29
N ASP A 231 4.95 8.36 -5.50
CA ASP A 231 4.68 9.18 -4.31
C ASP A 231 5.17 8.52 -3.01
N GLY A 232 5.57 7.25 -3.10
CA GLY A 232 6.07 6.51 -1.96
C GLY A 232 6.43 5.07 -2.30
N LEU A 233 6.88 4.35 -1.28
CA LEU A 233 7.36 2.97 -1.39
C LEU A 233 6.60 2.07 -0.43
N PHE A 234 6.05 0.98 -0.99
CA PHE A 234 5.39 -0.08 -0.23
C PHE A 234 6.32 -1.29 -0.12
N VAL A 235 7.07 -1.35 0.98
CA VAL A 235 8.24 -2.19 1.11
C VAL A 235 7.89 -3.51 1.79
N GLY A 236 8.26 -4.62 1.15
CA GLY A 236 8.12 -5.96 1.72
C GLY A 236 9.27 -6.33 2.67
N ARG A 237 10.06 -7.35 2.30
CA ARG A 237 11.09 -7.99 3.13
C ARG A 237 12.04 -7.03 3.85
N ALA A 238 12.51 -5.98 3.16
CA ALA A 238 13.44 -5.02 3.74
C ALA A 238 12.85 -4.22 4.92
N ALA A 239 11.52 -4.08 4.96
CA ALA A 239 10.83 -3.35 6.00
C ALA A 239 10.38 -4.22 7.18
N TRP A 240 10.49 -5.55 7.10
CA TRP A 240 10.14 -6.44 8.21
C TRP A 240 11.14 -6.41 9.37
N ASP A 241 12.27 -5.74 9.19
CA ASP A 241 13.23 -5.39 10.23
C ASP A 241 13.22 -3.86 10.40
N ALA A 242 12.99 -3.39 11.63
CA ALA A 242 12.79 -1.97 11.91
C ALA A 242 14.05 -1.12 11.66
N ASP A 243 15.25 -1.68 11.85
CA ASP A 243 16.50 -0.96 11.59
C ASP A 243 16.70 -0.81 10.08
N LYS A 244 16.53 -1.91 9.34
CA LYS A 244 16.63 -1.90 7.87
C LYS A 244 15.60 -0.98 7.25
N PHE A 245 14.36 -0.95 7.78
CA PHE A 245 13.34 -0.05 7.27
C PHE A 245 13.71 1.42 7.50
N ASN A 246 14.16 1.75 8.71
CA ASN A 246 14.61 3.10 9.06
C ASN A 246 15.75 3.56 8.15
N THR A 247 16.78 2.73 7.95
CA THR A 247 17.87 3.04 7.02
C THR A 247 17.35 3.31 5.61
N LEU A 248 16.49 2.42 5.09
CA LEU A 248 15.91 2.55 3.75
C LEU A 248 15.11 3.85 3.59
N MET A 249 14.31 4.23 4.58
CA MET A 249 13.55 5.49 4.56
C MET A 249 14.48 6.70 4.54
N ARG A 250 15.53 6.71 5.37
CA ARG A 250 16.48 7.83 5.43
C ARG A 250 17.28 7.98 4.14
N ASP A 251 17.72 6.87 3.54
CA ASP A 251 18.40 6.89 2.24
C ASP A 251 17.48 7.47 1.16
N ALA A 252 16.22 7.03 1.12
CA ALA A 252 15.20 7.54 0.20
C ALA A 252 14.95 9.04 0.38
N MET A 253 14.74 9.49 1.62
CA MET A 253 14.47 10.89 1.95
C MET A 253 15.66 11.80 1.61
N LYS A 254 16.88 11.36 1.92
CA LYS A 254 18.09 12.11 1.61
C LYS A 254 18.20 12.37 0.11
N VAL A 255 18.10 11.30 -0.71
CA VAL A 255 18.24 11.44 -2.16
C VAL A 255 17.07 12.22 -2.77
N TYR A 256 15.85 12.06 -2.24
CA TYR A 256 14.71 12.86 -2.65
C TYR A 256 14.95 14.36 -2.42
N ALA A 257 15.45 14.73 -1.24
CA ALA A 257 15.79 16.12 -0.92
C ALA A 257 16.92 16.66 -1.82
N GLU A 258 17.92 15.86 -2.18
CA GLU A 258 19.03 16.29 -3.03
C GLU A 258 18.68 16.45 -4.51
N ARG A 259 17.67 15.73 -5.02
CA ARG A 259 17.35 15.68 -6.46
C ARG A 259 16.07 16.41 -6.86
N VAL A 260 15.18 16.66 -5.90
CA VAL A 260 13.86 17.24 -6.17
C VAL A 260 13.70 18.62 -5.52
N CYS A 261 14.60 19.01 -4.61
CA CYS A 261 14.71 20.38 -4.08
C CYS A 261 15.88 21.13 -4.72
#